data_AF-A0A6V8EWG5-F1
#
_entry.id   AF-A0A6V8EWG5-F1
#
_cell.length_a   1.000
_cell.length_b   1.000
_cell.length_c   1.000
_cell.angle_alpha   90.00
_cell.angle_beta   90.00
_cell.angle_gamma   90.00
#
_symmetry.space_group_name_H-M   'P 1'
#
loop_
_entity.id
_entity.type
_entity.pdbx_description
1 polymer ?
#
loop_
_entity_poly.entity_id
_entity_poly.type
_entity_poly.pdbx_seq_one_letter_code
_entity_poly.pdbx_strand_id
1 'polypeptide(L)' 'MRARRRVSHLENELETIWRGSLPTRELVELRNLIICAGLIIESSIKRRKNVGLHYNIDLE' A
#
# COMPACT_ATOMS: atom_id res chain seq x y z
N MET A 1 -3.19 -4.05 11.06
CA MET A 1 -3.08 -2.56 11.03
C MET A 1 -1.67 -2.01 10.73
N ARG A 2 -0.57 -2.67 11.14
CA ARG A 2 0.81 -2.19 10.93
C ARG A 2 1.16 -1.86 9.47
N ALA A 3 0.78 -2.74 8.53
CA ALA A 3 1.05 -2.54 7.10
C ALA A 3 0.44 -1.25 6.56
N ARG A 4 -0.85 -0.99 6.85
CA ARG A 4 -1.53 0.27 6.48
C ARG A 4 -0.77 1.49 6.97
N ARG A 5 -0.40 1.53 8.26
CA ARG A 5 0.36 2.67 8.81
C ARG A 5 1.69 2.89 8.10
N ARG A 6 2.40 1.82 7.76
CA ARG A 6 3.67 1.91 7.03
C ARG A 6 3.48 2.45 5.61
N VAL A 7 2.48 1.95 4.88
CA VAL A 7 2.18 2.47 3.54
C VAL A 7 1.79 3.93 3.60
N SER A 8 0.96 4.36 4.57
CA SER A 8 0.63 5.79 4.72
C SER A 8 1.85 6.67 5.04
N HIS A 9 2.83 6.18 5.80
CA HIS A 9 4.09 6.92 5.98
C HIS A 9 4.88 7.03 4.67
N LEU A 10 5.00 5.94 3.91
CA LEU A 10 5.67 5.94 2.61
C LEU A 10 4.97 6.87 1.60
N GLU A 11 3.63 6.92 1.61
CA GLU A 11 2.84 7.86 0.82
C GLU A 11 3.21 9.31 1.16
N ASN A 12 3.28 9.67 2.44
CA ASN A 12 3.63 11.02 2.87
C ASN A 12 5.07 11.41 2.50
N GLU A 13 6.03 10.49 2.65
CA GLU A 13 7.42 10.69 2.24
C GLU A 13 7.51 10.87 0.72
N LEU A 14 6.82 10.01 -0.04
CA LEU A 14 6.76 10.10 -1.50
C LEU A 14 6.19 11.44 -1.96
N GLU A 15 5.10 11.92 -1.36
CA GLU A 15 4.50 13.21 -1.74
C GLU A 15 5.46 14.38 -1.51
N THR A 16 6.28 14.31 -0.46
CA THR A 16 7.33 15.31 -0.20
C THR A 16 8.39 15.30 -1.31
N ILE A 17 8.87 14.10 -1.69
CA ILE A 17 9.86 13.94 -2.77
C ILE A 17 9.27 14.37 -4.12
N TRP A 18 8.03 13.99 -4.40
CA TRP A 18 7.33 14.26 -5.66
C TRP A 18 7.20 15.76 -5.92
N ARG A 19 6.87 16.54 -4.89
CA ARG A 19 6.73 18.01 -5.02
C ARG A 19 8.06 18.72 -5.27
N GLY A 20 9.18 18.13 -4.83
CA GLY A 20 10.51 18.73 -4.92
C GLY A 20 11.36 18.23 -6.10
N SER A 21 10.88 17.25 -6.86
CA SER A 21 11.69 16.53 -7.86
C SER A 21 11.07 16.59 -9.25
N LEU A 22 11.91 16.59 -10.28
CA LEU A 22 11.44 16.29 -11.63
C LEU A 22 10.99 14.82 -11.69
N PRO A 23 9.89 14.49 -12.39
CA PRO A 23 9.46 13.11 -12.54
C PRO A 23 10.55 12.26 -13.22
N THR A 24 10.97 11.19 -12.55
CA THR A 24 11.79 10.12 -13.14
C THR A 24 10.98 8.84 -13.24
N ARG A 25 11.46 7.89 -14.04
CA ARG A 25 10.82 6.58 -14.17
C ARG A 25 10.72 5.87 -12.83
N GLU A 26 11.79 5.86 -12.05
CA GLU A 26 11.89 5.20 -10.75
C GLU A 26 10.91 5.81 -9.74
N LEU A 27 10.77 7.14 -9.75
CA LEU A 27 9.83 7.83 -8.86
C LEU A 27 8.38 7.50 -9.19
N VAL A 28 8.05 7.40 -10.49
CA VAL A 28 6.72 6.98 -10.95
C VAL A 28 6.45 5.51 -10.60
N GLU A 29 7.43 4.63 -10.81
CA GLU A 29 7.32 3.21 -10.45
C GLU A 29 7.11 3.03 -8.94
N LEU A 30 7.86 3.77 -8.11
CA LEU A 30 7.70 3.78 -6.65
C LEU A 30 6.28 4.23 -6.25
N ARG A 31 5.78 5.31 -6.86
CA ARG A 31 4.41 5.78 -6.64
C ARG A 31 3.37 4.71 -6.94
N ASN A 32 3.51 4.04 -8.09
CA ASN A 32 2.57 3.00 -8.50
C ASN A 32 2.61 1.80 -7.55
N LEU A 33 3.79 1.38 -7.09
CA LEU A 33 3.93 0.28 -6.13
C LEU A 33 3.27 0.61 -4.79
N ILE A 34 3.44 1.84 -4.30
CA ILE A 34 2.82 2.30 -3.05
C ILE A 34 1.29 2.28 -3.16
N ILE A 35 0.73 2.80 -4.25
CA ILE A 35 -0.71 2.78 -4.52
C ILE A 35 -1.24 1.33 -4.57
N CYS A 36 -0.58 0.46 -5.33
CA CYS A 36 -0.94 -0.96 -5.43
C CYS A 36 -0.92 -1.64 -4.06
N ALA A 37 0.10 -1.38 -3.24
CA ALA A 37 0.19 -1.91 -1.88
C ALA A 37 -0.98 -1.44 -1.01
N GLY A 38 -1.35 -0.15 -1.10
CA GLY A 38 -2.51 0.41 -0.41
C GLY A 38 -3.81 -0.32 -0.77
N LEU A 39 -4.07 -0.54 -2.05
CA LEU A 39 -5.25 -1.27 -2.54
C LEU A 39 -5.30 -2.72 -2.03
N ILE A 40 -4.17 -3.43 -2.07
CA ILE A 40 -4.06 -4.81 -1.58
C ILE A 40 -4.37 -4.87 -0.07
N ILE A 41 -3.78 -3.95 0.70
CA ILE A 41 -3.98 -3.89 2.16
C ILE A 41 -5.45 -3.61 2.50
N GLU A 42 -6.07 -2.62 1.83
CA GLU A 42 -7.47 -2.30 2.08
C GLU A 42 -8.42 -3.43 1.68
N SER A 43 -8.15 -4.09 0.55
CA SER A 43 -8.90 -5.28 0.12
C SER A 43 -8.78 -6.42 1.14
N SER A 44 -7.55 -6.67 1.62
CA SER A 44 -7.27 -7.70 2.63
C SER A 44 -8.00 -7.45 3.94
N ILE A 45 -8.00 -6.21 4.43
CA ILE A 45 -8.65 -5.82 5.69
C ILE A 45 -10.18 -5.86 5.59
N LYS A 46 -10.75 -5.53 4.42
CA LYS A 46 -12.21 -5.59 4.21
C LYS A 46 -12.74 -7.01 4.07
N ARG A 47 -11.88 -8.01 3.90
CA ARG A 47 -12.30 -9.40 3.65
C ARG A 47 -12.81 -10.04 4.94
N ARG A 48 -13.98 -10.68 4.86
CA ARG A 48 -14.70 -11.29 5.99
C ARG A 48 -14.63 -12.82 6.04
N LYS A 49 -13.92 -13.44 5.10
CA LYS A 49 -13.73 -14.89 5.04
C LYS A 49 -12.39 -15.27 4.42
N ASN A 50 -11.89 -16.42 4.82
CA ASN A 50 -10.71 -17.06 4.23
C ASN A 50 -11.10 -17.74 2.91
N VAL A 51 -10.46 -17.36 1.80
CA VAL A 51 -10.74 -17.89 0.46
C VAL A 51 -9.47 -17.89 -0.37
N GLY A 52 -9.11 -19.07 -0.89
CA GLY A 52 -7.96 -19.24 -1.77
C GLY A 52 -6.66 -18.77 -1.12
N LEU A 53 -5.96 -17.84 -1.77
CA LEU A 53 -4.67 -17.32 -1.30
C LEU A 53 -4.77 -16.28 -0.17
N HIS A 54 -5.99 -15.89 0.25
CA HIS A 54 -6.17 -14.99 1.39
C HIS A 54 -6.59 -15.77 2.63
N TYR A 55 -5.71 -15.75 3.63
CA TYR A 55 -5.93 -16.34 4.95
C TYR A 55 -5.73 -15.29 6.04
N ASN A 56 -6.67 -15.24 6.98
CA ASN A 56 -6.61 -14.42 8.16
C ASN A 56 -7.00 -15.28 9.38
N ILE A 57 -6.10 -15.34 10.35
CA ILE A 57 -6.27 -16.08 11.60
C ILE A 57 -7.41 -15.52 12.47
N ASP A 58 -7.75 -14.24 12.32
CA ASP A 58 -8.84 -13.61 13.08
C ASP A 58 -10.23 -14.01 12.55
N LEU A 59 -10.32 -14.74 11.43
CA LEU A 59 -11.56 -15.18 10.79
C LEU A 59 -11.81 -16.70 10.94
N GLU A 60 -11.01 -17.35 11.79
CA GLU A 60 -11.18 -18.75 12.18
C GLU A 60 -12.23 -18.90 13.30
#